data_AF-A0A0P0VEU1-F1
#
_entry.id   AF-A0A0P0VEU1-F1
#
_cell.length_a   1.000
_cell.length_b   1.000
_cell.length_c   1.000
_cell.angle_alpha   90.00
_cell.angle_beta   90.00
_cell.angle_gamma   90.00
#
_symmetry.space_group_name_H-M   'P 1'
#
loop_
_entity.id
_entity.type
_entity.pdbx_description
1 polymer ?
#
loop_
_entity_poly.entity_id
_entity_poly.type
_entity_poly.pdbx_seq_one_letter_code
_entity_poly.pdbx_strand_id
1 'polypeptide(L)'
;MNLFPLLPEAFKGNKQIGVIGWGSQGPAQAQNLRDSIAQVKSDIVVKIGLRKGSKSFDEARAAGFSEESGTLGDIWETVSGSDLVLLLISDAA
;
A
#
# COMPACT_ATOMS: atom_id res chain seq x y z
N MET A 1 25.56 -0.62 -4.54
CA MET A 1 24.92 -0.41 -5.86
C MET A 1 23.49 0.05 -5.60
N ASN A 2 23.03 1.15 -6.18
CA ASN A 2 21.64 1.59 -6.02
C ASN A 2 20.74 0.75 -6.93
N LEU A 3 19.74 0.07 -6.37
CA LEU A 3 18.84 -0.83 -7.10
C LEU A 3 17.45 -0.25 -7.33
N PHE A 4 17.08 0.87 -6.70
CA PHE A 4 15.76 1.47 -6.91
C PHE A 4 15.44 1.78 -8.37
N PRO A 5 16.37 2.25 -9.23
CA PRO A 5 16.09 2.48 -10.65
C PRO A 5 15.56 1.26 -11.42
N LEU A 6 15.65 0.05 -10.87
CA LEU A 6 15.11 -1.18 -11.47
C LEU A 6 13.64 -1.44 -11.10
N LEU A 7 13.08 -0.72 -10.11
CA LEU A 7 11.70 -0.91 -9.65
C LEU A 7 10.65 -0.76 -10.77
N PRO A 8 10.73 0.20 -11.71
CA PRO A 8 9.76 0.30 -12.79
C PRO A 8 9.69 -0.96 -13.67
N GLU A 9 10.83 -1.60 -13.95
CA GLU A 9 10.84 -2.86 -14.70
C GLU A 9 10.36 -4.03 -13.82
N ALA A 10 10.74 -4.05 -12.54
CA ALA A 10 10.31 -5.10 -11.61
C ALA A 10 8.80 -5.12 -11.38
N PHE A 11 8.15 -3.95 -11.39
CA PHE A 11 6.70 -3.80 -11.25
C PHE A 11 5.98 -3.52 -12.58
N LYS A 12 6.57 -3.95 -13.70
CA LYS A 12 5.99 -3.72 -15.01
C LYS A 12 4.58 -4.29 -15.12
N GLY A 13 3.62 -3.41 -15.44
CA GLY A 13 2.20 -3.75 -15.55
C GLY A 13 1.40 -3.49 -14.28
N ASN A 14 2.05 -3.33 -13.13
CA ASN A 14 1.38 -2.90 -11.90
C ASN A 14 1.14 -1.39 -11.93
N LYS A 15 -0.07 -0.97 -11.60
CA LYS A 15 -0.48 0.41 -11.38
C LYS A 15 -0.85 0.65 -9.92
N GLN A 16 -1.33 -0.36 -9.22
CA GLN A 16 -1.63 -0.28 -7.79
C GLN A 16 -1.10 -1.50 -7.02
N ILE A 17 -0.46 -1.23 -5.89
CA ILE A 17 -0.10 -2.20 -4.86
C ILE A 17 -1.04 -2.01 -3.67
N GLY A 18 -1.86 -3.01 -3.39
CA GLY A 18 -2.78 -3.04 -2.27
C GLY A 18 -2.12 -3.62 -1.03
N VAL A 19 -1.95 -2.83 0.02
CA VAL A 19 -1.43 -3.28 1.31
C VAL A 19 -2.61 -3.51 2.26
N ILE A 20 -2.88 -4.77 2.57
CA ILE A 20 -4.08 -5.16 3.31
C ILE A 20 -3.74 -5.40 4.78
N GLY A 21 -4.33 -4.60 5.66
CA GLY A 21 -4.06 -4.63 7.10
C GLY A 21 -3.04 -3.60 7.57
N TRP A 22 -3.17 -3.21 8.84
CA TRP A 22 -2.33 -2.18 9.50
C TRP A 22 -1.78 -2.67 10.84
N GLY A 23 -1.40 -3.95 10.90
CA GLY A 23 -0.75 -4.55 12.07
C GLY A 23 0.71 -4.13 12.18
N SER A 24 1.61 -5.04 12.55
CA SER A 24 3.04 -4.72 12.66
C SER A 24 3.72 -4.48 11.30
N GLN A 25 3.40 -5.29 10.29
CA GLN A 25 4.08 -5.23 8.99
C GLN A 25 3.50 -4.17 8.04
N GLY A 26 2.18 -3.94 8.10
CA GLY A 26 1.47 -3.01 7.20
C GLY A 26 2.07 -1.60 7.16
N PRO A 27 2.21 -0.90 8.30
CA PRO A 27 2.75 0.46 8.34
C PRO A 27 4.17 0.55 7.81
N ALA A 28 5.04 -0.40 8.18
CA ALA A 28 6.44 -0.38 7.79
C ALA A 28 6.61 -0.65 6.28
N GLN A 29 5.95 -1.69 5.77
CA GLN A 29 6.08 -2.06 4.36
C GLN A 29 5.43 -1.03 3.43
N ALA A 30 4.27 -0.48 3.81
CA ALA A 30 3.59 0.54 3.01
C ALA A 30 4.42 1.81 2.85
N GLN A 31 5.00 2.31 3.94
CA GLN A 31 5.84 3.52 3.89
C GLN A 31 7.13 3.27 3.11
N ASN A 32 7.80 2.14 3.34
CA ASN A 32 9.00 1.78 2.58
C ASN A 32 8.73 1.66 1.07
N LEU A 33 7.61 1.04 0.68
CA LEU A 33 7.20 0.94 -0.73
C LEU A 33 6.90 2.32 -1.32
N ARG A 34 6.07 3.12 -0.64
CA ARG A 34 5.74 4.50 -1.07
C ARG A 34 7.01 5.31 -1.30
N ASP A 35 7.92 5.30 -0.33
CA ASP A 35 9.16 6.10 -0.38
C ASP A 35 10.11 5.58 -1.48
N SER A 36 10.22 4.26 -1.67
CA SER A 36 11.06 3.68 -2.73
C SER A 36 10.52 3.98 -4.13
N ILE A 37 9.19 3.91 -4.31
CA ILE A 37 8.50 4.24 -5.57
C ILE A 37 8.65 5.75 -5.87
N ALA A 38 8.52 6.60 -4.85
CA ALA A 38 8.70 8.04 -4.99
C ALA A 38 10.10 8.41 -5.49
N GLN A 39 11.14 7.69 -5.08
CA GLN A 39 12.51 7.93 -5.55
C GLN A 39 12.71 7.71 -7.05
N VAL A 40 11.89 6.87 -7.67
CA VAL A 40 11.98 6.57 -9.11
C VAL A 40 10.91 7.26 -9.96
N LYS A 41 10.11 8.15 -9.35
CA LYS A 41 9.03 8.88 -10.03
C LYS A 41 8.09 7.96 -10.81
N SER A 42 7.81 6.78 -10.25
CA SER A 42 6.85 5.85 -10.81
C SER A 42 5.43 6.22 -10.38
N ASP A 43 4.46 5.97 -11.26
CA ASP A 43 3.06 6.30 -11.07
C ASP A 43 2.29 5.25 -10.24
N ILE A 44 3.00 4.24 -9.71
CA ILE A 44 2.40 3.16 -8.94
C ILE A 44 1.83 3.72 -7.63
N VAL A 45 0.56 3.42 -7.37
CA VAL A 45 -0.12 3.80 -6.13
C VAL A 45 0.06 2.69 -5.10
N VAL A 46 0.49 3.05 -3.89
CA VAL A 46 0.41 2.18 -2.71
C VAL A 46 -0.87 2.52 -1.97
N LYS A 47 -1.86 1.63 -2.00
CA LYS A 47 -3.18 1.84 -1.38
C LYS A 47 -3.39 0.90 -0.21
N ILE A 48 -3.78 1.44 0.94
CA ILE A 48 -4.07 0.66 2.15
C ILE A 48 -5.53 0.21 2.12
N GLY A 49 -5.75 -1.09 2.33
CA GLY A 49 -7.08 -1.68 2.46
C GLY A 49 -7.35 -2.09 3.90
N LEU A 50 -8.34 -1.46 4.53
CA LEU A 50 -8.76 -1.77 5.90
C LEU A 50 -10.22 -2.21 5.93
N ARG A 51 -10.55 -3.14 6.84
CA ARG A 51 -11.95 -3.54 7.07
C ARG A 51 -12.74 -2.33 7.58
N LYS A 52 -13.98 -2.17 7.11
CA LYS A 52 -14.91 -1.16 7.62
C LYS A 52 -14.97 -1.15 9.15
N GLY A 53 -14.82 0.03 9.75
CA GLY A 53 -14.80 0.20 11.21
C GLY A 53 -13.47 -0.16 11.89
N SER A 54 -12.40 -0.43 11.13
CA SER A 54 -11.06 -0.57 11.68
C SER A 54 -10.67 0.67 12.49
N LYS A 55 -10.00 0.46 13.64
CA LYS A 55 -9.46 1.56 14.44
C LYS A 55 -8.20 2.18 13.82
N SER A 56 -7.58 1.49 12.87
CA SER A 56 -6.31 1.89 12.26
C SER A 56 -6.45 2.86 11.09
N PHE A 57 -7.67 3.33 10.76
CA PHE A 57 -7.83 4.38 9.74
C PHE A 57 -7.09 5.66 10.15
N ASP A 58 -7.19 6.08 11.41
CA ASP A 58 -6.53 7.30 11.88
C ASP A 58 -5.00 7.16 11.88
N GLU A 59 -4.49 5.96 12.21
CA GLU A 59 -3.05 5.66 12.13
C GLU A 59 -2.54 5.67 10.68
N ALA A 60 -3.30 5.13 9.74
CA ALA A 60 -2.96 5.17 8.32
C ALA A 60 -2.95 6.61 7.78
N ARG A 61 -3.95 7.43 8.17
CA ARG A 61 -3.99 8.87 7.84
C ARG A 61 -2.82 9.63 8.44
N ALA A 62 -2.46 9.36 9.70
CA ALA A 62 -1.29 9.97 10.33
C ALA A 62 0.02 9.60 9.62
N ALA A 63 0.10 8.42 9.00
CA ALA A 63 1.22 8.00 8.16
C ALA A 63 1.18 8.57 6.73
N GLY A 64 0.16 9.37 6.38
CA GLY A 64 0.01 10.03 5.09
C GLY A 64 -0.79 9.26 4.04
N PHE A 65 -1.49 8.19 4.42
CA PHE A 65 -2.40 7.45 3.53
C PHE A 65 -3.84 7.94 3.76
N SER A 66 -4.52 8.43 2.73
CA SER A 66 -5.86 9.00 2.88
C SER A 66 -6.80 8.65 1.73
N GLU A 67 -8.10 8.71 2.00
CA GLU A 67 -9.14 8.51 1.00
C GLU A 67 -9.06 9.56 -0.11
N GLU A 68 -8.78 10.81 0.23
CA GLU A 68 -8.71 11.93 -0.72
C GLU A 68 -7.56 11.79 -1.71
N SER A 69 -6.45 11.21 -1.27
CA SER A 69 -5.30 10.90 -2.13
C SER A 69 -5.44 9.57 -2.87
N GLY A 70 -6.52 8.82 -2.63
CA GLY A 70 -6.74 7.49 -3.20
C GLY A 70 -5.82 6.41 -2.64
N THR A 71 -5.16 6.66 -1.51
CA THR A 71 -4.15 5.77 -0.92
C THR A 71 -4.65 5.04 0.34
N LEU A 72 -5.90 5.25 0.75
CA LEU A 72 -6.58 4.51 1.82
C LEU A 72 -8.03 4.20 1.39
N GLY A 73 -8.54 3.03 1.74
CA GLY A 73 -9.91 2.63 1.43
C GLY A 73 -10.34 1.31 2.08
N ASP A 74 -11.52 0.84 1.68
CA ASP A 74 -12.03 -0.45 2.12
C ASP A 74 -11.19 -1.62 1.59
N ILE A 75 -11.09 -2.68 2.38
CA ILE A 75 -10.34 -3.89 2.03
C ILE A 75 -10.74 -4.48 0.67
N TRP A 76 -12.03 -4.62 0.38
CA TRP A 76 -12.51 -5.32 -0.81
C TRP A 76 -12.31 -4.47 -2.06
N GLU A 77 -12.54 -3.16 -1.94
CA GLU A 77 -12.26 -2.21 -3.01
C GLU A 77 -10.76 -2.18 -3.34
N THR A 78 -9.91 -2.09 -2.32
CA THR A 78 -8.46 -2.09 -2.50
C THR A 78 -7.97 -3.40 -3.12
N VAL A 79 -8.47 -4.56 -2.69
CA VAL A 79 -8.12 -5.85 -3.31
C VAL A 79 -8.56 -5.89 -4.78
N SER A 80 -9.80 -5.53 -5.08
CA SER A 80 -10.33 -5.58 -6.45
C SER A 80 -9.62 -4.64 -7.42
N GLY A 81 -9.08 -3.51 -6.93
CA GLY A 81 -8.38 -2.53 -7.73
C GLY A 81 -6.87 -2.69 -7.81
N SER A 82 -6.29 -3.71 -7.15
CA SER A 82 -4.84 -3.87 -7.07
C SER A 82 -4.31 -4.92 -8.03
N ASP A 83 -3.18 -4.61 -8.66
CA ASP A 83 -2.46 -5.55 -9.53
C ASP A 83 -1.53 -6.47 -8.71
N LEU A 84 -1.08 -5.99 -7.55
CA LEU A 84 -0.35 -6.76 -6.54
C LEU A 84 -1.01 -6.55 -5.17
N VAL A 85 -1.34 -7.63 -4.49
CA VAL A 85 -1.93 -7.60 -3.15
C VAL A 85 -0.94 -8.14 -2.13
N LEU A 86 -0.61 -7.33 -1.12
CA LEU A 86 0.16 -7.72 0.06
C LEU A 86 -0.82 -8.00 1.21
N LEU A 87 -1.04 -9.27 1.51
CA LEU A 87 -1.92 -9.70 2.59
C LEU A 87 -1.16 -9.68 3.93
N LEU A 88 -1.25 -8.58 4.66
CA LEU A 88 -0.51 -8.32 5.91
C LEU A 88 -1.44 -8.21 7.14
N ILE A 89 -2.51 -9.02 7.14
CA ILE A 89 -3.42 -9.19 8.28
C ILE A 89 -2.90 -10.27 9.23
N SER A 90 -3.57 -10.50 10.37
CA SER A 90 -3.22 -11.61 11.25
C SER A 90 -3.41 -12.95 10.54
N ASP A 91 -2.56 -13.93 10.82
CA ASP A 91 -2.58 -15.24 10.16
C ASP A 91 -3.93 -15.98 10.26
N ALA A 92 -4.68 -15.76 11.36
CA ALA A 92 -5.95 -16.42 11.62
C ALA A 92 -7.19 -15.71 11.02
N ALA A 93 -7.02 -14.57 10.35
CA ALA A 93 -8.12 -13.67 9.99
C ALA A 93 -8.91 -14.05 8.73
#